data_AF-A0A7V9FHC3-F1
#
_entry.id   AF-A0A7V9FHC3-F1
#
_cell.length_a   1.000
_cell.length_b   1.000
_cell.length_c   1.000
_cell.angle_alpha   90.00
_cell.angle_beta   90.00
_cell.angle_gamma   90.00
#
_symmetry.space_group_name_H-M   'P 1'
#
loop_
_entity.id
_entity.type
_entity.pdbx_description
1 polymer ?
#
loop_
_entity_poly.entity_id
_entity_poly.type
_entity_poly.pdbx_seq_one_letter_code
_entity_poly.pdbx_strand_id
1 'polypeptide(L)'
;LPAFLIVALITCVLVIGIRESANTNIAMVILKIAVILFFVAVGATLIRPENWSNPATGGFAPNGFAGISAGAAIIFFSYIGFDATSTAAEEARDPGRDMPFGIIMSLVVCTVLYIILAAVMTGIAPWQLLGTPEPMVTALALADGSPRLLQISRFIVSLGAVIAMSSVLLVFQLGQPRIFMSMARDGLLPPFLARVHPRFKTPYIGTMLTGFFVATFAAFANIAEVVDLTNIGTLFAFVLVSAGVIVLRRVEPDRPRPFRAPWVPFTPIASIVACLYLMLQLPRLTWIRFGIWLALGLVVYFLYGMRHSRIGRRNDGKR
;
A
#
# COMPACT_ATOMS: atom_id res chain seq x y z
N LEU A 1 -22.50 2.30 -1.63
CA LEU A 1 -22.75 3.39 -2.61
C LEU A 1 -21.61 4.42 -2.66
N PRO A 2 -21.16 5.05 -1.55
CA PRO A 2 -20.11 6.08 -1.61
C PRO A 2 -18.77 5.57 -2.17
N ALA A 3 -18.36 4.36 -1.79
CA ALA A 3 -17.15 3.71 -2.29
C ALA A 3 -17.15 3.51 -3.82
N PHE A 4 -18.29 3.09 -4.39
CA PHE A 4 -18.43 2.96 -5.84
C PHE A 4 -18.27 4.32 -6.54
N LEU A 5 -18.93 5.36 -6.02
CA LEU A 5 -18.93 6.69 -6.62
C LEU A 5 -17.53 7.33 -6.60
N ILE A 6 -16.79 7.22 -5.50
CA ILE A 6 -15.44 7.79 -5.44
C ILE A 6 -14.47 7.06 -6.37
N VAL A 7 -14.54 5.73 -6.46
CA VAL A 7 -13.70 4.96 -7.39
C VAL A 7 -14.07 5.29 -8.85
N ALA A 8 -15.36 5.39 -9.16
CA ALA A 8 -15.81 5.78 -10.50
C ALA A 8 -15.34 7.20 -10.86
N LEU A 9 -15.44 8.15 -9.93
CA LEU A 9 -14.94 9.51 -10.12
C LEU A 9 -13.44 9.53 -10.40
N ILE A 10 -12.63 8.84 -9.58
CA ILE A 10 -11.18 8.76 -9.75
C ILE A 10 -10.83 8.07 -11.09
N THR A 11 -11.58 7.03 -11.45
CA THR A 11 -11.42 6.34 -12.75
C THR A 11 -11.65 7.31 -13.91
N CYS A 12 -12.72 8.11 -13.87
CA CYS A 12 -13.00 9.13 -14.89
C CYS A 12 -11.86 10.15 -14.98
N VAL A 13 -11.39 10.64 -13.83
CA VAL A 13 -10.28 11.60 -13.77
C VAL A 13 -9.00 11.00 -14.38
N LEU A 14 -8.68 9.73 -14.11
CA LEU A 14 -7.53 9.04 -14.69
C LEU A 14 -7.66 8.77 -16.20
N VAL A 15 -8.87 8.55 -16.71
CA VAL A 15 -9.12 8.39 -18.16
C VAL A 15 -8.89 9.70 -18.90
N ILE A 16 -9.45 10.81 -18.39
CA ILE A 16 -9.25 12.16 -18.95
C ILE A 16 -7.76 12.55 -18.90
N GLY A 17 -7.03 11.98 -17.94
CA GLY A 17 -5.60 12.17 -17.80
C GLY A 17 -5.30 13.34 -16.89
N ILE A 18 -4.56 13.04 -15.83
CA ILE A 18 -4.08 14.01 -14.86
C ILE A 18 -2.61 14.21 -15.17
N ARG A 19 -2.24 15.42 -15.57
CA ARG A 19 -0.88 15.89 -15.29
C ARG A 19 -0.89 16.29 -13.82
N GLU A 20 -0.68 15.31 -12.94
CA GLU A 20 -0.32 15.59 -11.56
C GLU A 20 0.90 16.51 -11.58
N SER A 21 0.71 17.77 -11.20
CA SER A 21 1.84 18.66 -10.96
C SER A 21 2.54 18.15 -9.70
N ALA A 22 3.87 18.04 -9.72
CA ALA A 22 4.66 17.70 -8.54
C ALA A 22 4.27 18.58 -7.33
N ASN A 23 3.89 19.84 -7.57
CA ASN A 23 3.42 20.77 -6.55
C ASN A 23 2.08 20.34 -5.91
N THR A 24 1.15 19.79 -6.68
CA THR A 24 -0.14 19.30 -6.16
C THR A 24 0.08 18.09 -5.26
N ASN A 25 0.94 17.16 -5.69
CA ASN A 25 1.28 15.98 -4.88
C ASN A 25 1.99 16.39 -3.57
N ILE A 26 2.95 17.32 -3.64
CA ILE A 26 3.62 17.86 -2.44
C ILE A 26 2.60 18.50 -1.49
N ALA A 27 1.67 19.32 -1.99
CA ALA A 27 0.63 19.93 -1.15
C ALA A 27 -0.25 18.89 -0.46
N MET A 28 -0.63 17.81 -1.16
CA MET A 28 -1.39 16.70 -0.59
C MET A 28 -0.61 15.96 0.50
N VAL A 29 0.69 15.73 0.30
CA VAL A 29 1.55 15.09 1.32
C VAL A 29 1.72 15.99 2.54
N ILE A 30 1.95 17.29 2.36
CA ILE A 30 2.05 18.25 3.46
C ILE A 30 0.76 18.26 4.27
N LEU A 31 -0.40 18.30 3.61
CA LEU A 31 -1.70 18.24 4.28
C LEU A 31 -1.85 16.95 5.11
N LYS A 32 -1.50 15.78 4.54
CA LYS A 32 -1.55 14.49 5.25
C LYS A 32 -0.72 14.52 6.53
N ILE A 33 0.54 14.98 6.41
CA ILE A 33 1.45 15.07 7.56
C ILE A 33 0.92 16.08 8.57
N ALA A 34 0.43 17.24 8.14
CA ALA A 34 -0.10 18.27 9.01
C ALA A 34 -1.30 17.77 9.83
N VAL A 35 -2.22 17.02 9.22
CA VAL A 35 -3.37 16.43 9.92
C VAL A 35 -2.93 15.40 10.96
N ILE A 36 -1.94 14.54 10.63
CA ILE A 36 -1.39 13.57 11.58
C ILE A 36 -0.70 14.29 12.74
N LEU A 37 0.15 15.27 12.47
CA LEU A 37 0.86 16.03 13.50
C LEU A 37 -0.12 16.83 14.38
N PHE A 38 -1.17 17.39 13.80
CA PHE A 38 -2.24 18.04 14.55
C PHE A 38 -2.94 17.05 15.49
N PHE A 39 -3.33 15.88 15.00
CA PHE A 39 -3.92 14.83 15.84
C PHE A 39 -2.98 14.42 16.98
N VAL A 40 -1.69 14.22 16.68
CA VAL A 40 -0.68 13.87 17.68
C VAL A 40 -0.53 14.97 18.72
N ALA A 41 -0.47 16.23 18.32
CA ALA A 41 -0.31 17.37 19.23
C ALA A 41 -1.51 17.52 20.18
N VAL A 42 -2.73 17.46 19.66
CA VAL A 42 -3.94 17.50 20.49
C VAL A 42 -4.05 16.24 21.34
N GLY A 43 -3.88 15.08 20.73
CA GLY A 43 -4.01 13.79 21.37
C GLY A 43 -3.02 13.56 22.51
N ALA A 44 -1.78 14.05 22.38
CA ALA A 44 -0.77 13.96 23.44
C ALA A 44 -1.21 14.63 24.75
N THR A 45 -2.01 15.70 24.67
CA THR A 45 -2.56 16.38 25.86
C THR A 45 -3.70 15.62 26.53
N LEU A 46 -4.24 14.59 25.86
CA LEU A 46 -5.41 13.81 26.27
C LEU A 46 -5.05 12.38 26.68
N ILE A 47 -3.75 12.02 26.69
CA ILE A 47 -3.28 10.67 27.03
C ILE A 47 -3.54 10.36 28.50
N ARG A 48 -4.05 9.15 28.73
CA ARG A 48 -4.21 8.52 30.04
C ARG A 48 -3.32 7.30 30.11
N PRO A 49 -2.17 7.36 30.81
CA PRO A 49 -1.25 6.22 30.91
C PRO A 49 -1.90 4.93 31.47
N GLU A 50 -3.00 5.07 32.22
CA GLU A 50 -3.83 3.97 32.71
C GLU A 50 -4.33 3.05 31.59
N ASN A 51 -4.54 3.57 30.38
CA ASN A 51 -4.95 2.77 29.23
C ASN A 51 -3.89 1.76 28.78
N TRP A 52 -2.61 1.94 29.15
CA TRP A 52 -1.53 1.00 28.85
C TRP A 52 -1.14 0.11 30.03
N SER A 53 -1.39 0.54 31.26
CA SER A 53 -0.94 -0.17 32.47
C SER A 53 -2.03 -1.01 33.11
N ASN A 54 -3.30 -0.62 32.98
CA ASN A 54 -4.40 -1.28 33.66
C ASN A 54 -4.78 -2.61 32.95
N PRO A 55 -4.67 -3.77 33.63
CA PRO A 55 -5.08 -5.05 33.06
C PRO A 55 -6.57 -5.08 32.67
N ALA A 56 -7.43 -4.30 33.33
CA ALA A 56 -8.86 -4.22 33.04
C ALA A 56 -9.15 -3.53 31.70
N THR A 57 -8.29 -2.62 31.25
CA THR A 57 -8.35 -2.01 29.90
C THR A 57 -7.45 -2.76 28.91
N GLY A 58 -6.80 -3.85 29.34
CA GLY A 58 -6.01 -4.77 28.52
C GLY A 58 -4.49 -4.66 28.68
N GLY A 59 -3.97 -3.63 29.36
CA GLY A 59 -2.52 -3.45 29.51
C GLY A 59 -1.76 -3.30 28.18
N PHE A 60 -0.43 -3.47 28.21
CA PHE A 60 0.42 -3.28 27.03
C PHE A 60 0.28 -4.39 25.97
N ALA A 61 0.14 -5.64 26.39
CA ALA A 61 0.09 -6.81 25.51
C ALA A 61 -0.97 -7.83 25.98
N PRO A 62 -2.27 -7.48 25.93
CA PRO A 62 -3.37 -8.33 26.45
C PRO A 62 -3.41 -9.71 25.80
N ASN A 63 -3.08 -9.77 24.52
CA ASN A 63 -3.10 -11.00 23.70
C ASN A 63 -1.70 -11.61 23.54
N GLY A 64 -0.73 -11.17 24.37
CA GLY A 64 0.65 -11.59 24.31
C GLY A 64 1.31 -11.39 22.93
N PHE A 65 2.38 -12.13 22.68
CA PHE A 65 3.13 -12.05 21.43
C PHE A 65 2.29 -12.50 20.21
N ALA A 66 1.35 -13.43 20.40
CA ALA A 66 0.47 -13.90 19.33
C ALA A 66 -0.41 -12.76 18.77
N GLY A 67 -0.97 -11.94 19.65
CA GLY A 67 -1.74 -10.75 19.23
C GLY A 67 -0.87 -9.71 18.53
N ILE A 68 0.36 -9.49 19.02
CA ILE A 68 1.32 -8.58 18.39
C ILE A 68 1.67 -9.07 16.97
N SER A 69 1.93 -10.37 16.79
CA SER A 69 2.25 -10.93 15.48
C SER A 69 1.09 -10.90 14.50
N ALA A 70 -0.14 -11.16 14.96
CA ALA A 70 -1.33 -11.04 14.13
C ALA A 70 -1.58 -9.58 13.72
N GLY A 71 -1.47 -8.65 14.66
CA GLY A 71 -1.57 -7.21 14.40
C GLY A 71 -0.51 -6.72 13.42
N ALA A 72 0.74 -7.21 13.53
CA ALA A 72 1.82 -6.89 12.61
C ALA A 72 1.51 -7.31 11.16
N ALA A 73 0.87 -8.47 10.97
CA ALA A 73 0.46 -8.94 9.65
C ALA A 73 -0.67 -8.09 9.04
N ILE A 74 -1.59 -7.58 9.87
CA ILE A 74 -2.68 -6.70 9.42
C ILE A 74 -2.15 -5.30 9.09
N ILE A 75 -1.37 -4.70 10.00
CA ILE A 75 -0.87 -3.32 9.86
C ILE A 75 0.20 -3.18 8.78
N PHE A 76 0.76 -4.29 8.29
CA PHE A 76 1.61 -4.32 7.10
C PHE A 76 0.97 -3.57 5.92
N PHE A 77 -0.36 -3.60 5.79
CA PHE A 77 -1.11 -2.87 4.78
C PHE A 77 -0.78 -1.38 4.75
N SER A 78 -0.58 -0.76 5.93
CA SER A 78 -0.26 0.66 6.05
C SER A 78 1.11 1.02 5.46
N TYR A 79 2.02 0.04 5.30
CA TYR A 79 3.34 0.26 4.71
C TYR A 79 3.36 0.10 3.19
N ILE A 80 2.26 -0.33 2.58
CA ILE A 80 2.19 -0.52 1.12
C ILE A 80 2.14 0.85 0.43
N GLY A 81 2.95 1.03 -0.62
CA GLY A 81 2.97 2.24 -1.44
C GLY A 81 4.35 2.88 -1.63
N PHE A 82 5.37 2.47 -0.86
CA PHE A 82 6.74 2.95 -1.09
C PHE A 82 7.27 2.55 -2.47
N ASP A 83 6.81 1.41 -2.99
CA ASP A 83 7.11 0.88 -4.31
C ASP A 83 6.50 1.72 -5.43
N ALA A 84 5.45 2.51 -5.16
CA ALA A 84 4.90 3.46 -6.13
C ALA A 84 5.91 4.53 -6.54
N THR A 85 6.88 4.86 -5.68
CA THR A 85 7.97 5.79 -6.04
C THR A 85 8.78 5.28 -7.24
N SER A 86 8.90 3.95 -7.42
CA SER A 86 9.58 3.34 -8.58
C SER A 86 8.98 3.75 -9.93
N THR A 87 7.70 4.14 -9.96
CA THR A 87 7.03 4.60 -11.18
C THR A 87 7.49 5.97 -11.65
N ALA A 88 8.08 6.77 -10.75
CA ALA A 88 8.66 8.07 -11.04
C ALA A 88 10.19 8.00 -11.25
N ALA A 89 10.76 6.81 -11.38
CA ALA A 89 12.20 6.64 -11.61
C ALA A 89 12.68 7.35 -12.88
N GLU A 90 11.83 7.45 -13.91
CA GLU A 90 12.14 8.15 -15.17
C GLU A 90 12.17 9.68 -15.00
N GLU A 91 11.55 10.21 -13.94
CA GLU A 91 11.48 11.65 -13.63
C GLU A 91 12.52 12.09 -12.59
N ALA A 92 13.24 11.14 -11.97
CA ALA A 92 14.28 11.42 -10.99
C ALA A 92 15.56 11.96 -11.66
N ARG A 93 16.18 12.97 -11.04
CA ARG A 93 17.39 13.61 -11.56
C ARG A 93 18.60 12.68 -11.50
N ASP A 94 18.78 12.01 -10.36
CA ASP A 94 19.74 10.91 -10.19
C ASP A 94 18.99 9.68 -9.66
N PRO A 95 18.40 8.84 -10.55
CA PRO A 95 17.65 7.66 -10.12
C PRO A 95 18.48 6.69 -9.27
N GLY A 96 19.81 6.72 -9.39
CA GLY A 96 20.70 5.83 -8.65
C GLY A 96 20.78 6.15 -7.16
N ARG A 97 20.59 7.42 -6.79
CA ARG A 97 20.66 7.92 -5.42
C ARG A 97 19.29 8.36 -4.89
N ASP A 98 18.52 9.08 -5.69
CA ASP A 98 17.27 9.71 -5.28
C ASP A 98 16.19 8.66 -4.99
N MET A 99 16.14 7.58 -5.78
CA MET A 99 15.14 6.53 -5.63
C MET A 99 15.34 5.70 -4.35
N PRO A 100 16.53 5.14 -4.06
CA PRO A 100 16.76 4.45 -2.80
C PRO A 100 16.54 5.35 -1.58
N PHE A 101 17.01 6.61 -1.64
CA PHE A 101 16.81 7.56 -0.56
C PHE A 101 15.33 7.85 -0.32
N GLY A 102 14.55 8.12 -1.38
CA GLY A 102 13.12 8.36 -1.29
C GLY A 102 12.35 7.18 -0.70
N ILE A 103 12.65 5.95 -1.14
CA ILE A 103 12.03 4.72 -0.61
C ILE A 103 12.33 4.54 0.88
N ILE A 104 13.62 4.60 1.27
CA ILE A 104 14.02 4.34 2.66
C ILE A 104 13.53 5.45 3.59
N MET A 105 13.69 6.72 3.22
CA MET A 105 13.28 7.84 4.06
C MET A 105 11.77 7.93 4.23
N SER A 106 11.00 7.67 3.17
CA SER A 106 9.54 7.63 3.30
C SER A 106 9.09 6.53 4.26
N LEU A 107 9.69 5.32 4.18
CA LEU A 107 9.41 4.23 5.11
C LEU A 107 9.77 4.59 6.55
N VAL A 108 10.94 5.18 6.80
CA VAL A 108 11.37 5.58 8.15
C VAL A 108 10.43 6.63 8.73
N VAL A 109 10.10 7.67 7.97
CA VAL A 109 9.19 8.73 8.42
C VAL A 109 7.80 8.17 8.72
N CYS A 110 7.25 7.34 7.82
CA CYS A 110 5.96 6.68 8.05
C CYS A 110 5.98 5.76 9.28
N THR A 111 7.06 5.00 9.49
CA THR A 111 7.21 4.12 10.65
C THR A 111 7.14 4.91 11.95
N VAL A 112 7.90 6.00 12.06
CA VAL A 112 7.90 6.87 13.25
C VAL A 112 6.52 7.47 13.49
N LEU A 113 5.89 8.01 12.45
CA LEU A 113 4.55 8.58 12.56
C LEU A 113 3.50 7.55 12.98
N TYR A 114 3.56 6.32 12.45
CA TYR A 114 2.62 5.25 12.81
C TYR A 114 2.80 4.78 14.25
N ILE A 115 4.04 4.67 14.74
CA ILE A 115 4.31 4.33 16.15
C ILE A 115 3.74 5.41 17.07
N ILE A 116 4.02 6.69 16.78
CA ILE A 116 3.51 7.82 17.57
C ILE A 116 1.98 7.85 17.53
N LEU A 117 1.38 7.68 16.35
CA LEU A 117 -0.07 7.68 16.18
C LEU A 117 -0.73 6.56 16.98
N ALA A 118 -0.22 5.33 16.88
CA ALA A 118 -0.74 4.18 17.63
C ALA A 118 -0.62 4.38 19.14
N ALA A 119 0.51 4.91 19.61
CA ALA A 119 0.70 5.27 21.01
C ALA A 119 -0.35 6.30 21.43
N VAL A 120 -0.45 7.45 20.75
CA VAL A 120 -1.42 8.50 21.10
C VAL A 120 -2.86 7.96 21.12
N MET A 121 -3.27 7.20 20.09
CA MET A 121 -4.63 6.65 20.01
C MET A 121 -4.97 5.73 21.18
N THR A 122 -4.09 4.75 21.46
CA THR A 122 -4.29 3.80 22.57
C THR A 122 -4.09 4.44 23.94
N GLY A 123 -3.35 5.56 24.01
CA GLY A 123 -3.20 6.36 25.21
C GLY A 123 -4.46 7.16 25.53
N ILE A 124 -5.20 7.64 24.53
CA ILE A 124 -6.44 8.40 24.72
C ILE A 124 -7.59 7.50 25.19
N ALA A 125 -7.77 6.33 24.55
CA ALA A 125 -8.92 5.46 24.80
C ALA A 125 -8.53 3.98 24.82
N PRO A 126 -9.27 3.12 25.56
CA PRO A 126 -9.06 1.68 25.59
C PRO A 126 -9.11 1.06 24.19
N TRP A 127 -8.14 0.19 23.87
CA TRP A 127 -7.94 -0.35 22.52
C TRP A 127 -9.14 -1.16 22.00
N GLN A 128 -9.94 -1.77 22.89
CA GLN A 128 -11.13 -2.55 22.53
C GLN A 128 -12.19 -1.67 21.85
N LEU A 129 -12.22 -0.38 22.16
CA LEU A 129 -13.18 0.58 21.61
C LEU A 129 -12.68 1.24 20.32
N LEU A 130 -11.42 1.02 19.95
CA LEU A 130 -10.81 1.60 18.75
C LEU A 130 -11.02 0.77 17.48
N GLY A 131 -11.70 -0.38 17.55
CA GLY A 131 -12.03 -1.23 16.39
C GLY A 131 -13.13 -0.66 15.49
N THR A 132 -13.16 0.66 15.26
CA THR A 132 -14.19 1.35 14.46
C THR A 132 -13.68 1.71 13.07
N PRO A 133 -14.56 2.08 12.12
CA PRO A 133 -14.14 2.55 10.80
C PRO A 133 -13.28 3.83 10.81
N GLU A 134 -13.35 4.63 11.87
CA GLU A 134 -12.68 5.93 12.00
C GLU A 134 -11.99 6.09 13.37
N PRO A 135 -10.97 5.27 13.66
CA PRO A 135 -10.49 5.06 15.01
C PRO A 135 -9.82 6.30 15.64
N MET A 136 -9.23 7.19 14.84
CA MET A 136 -8.70 8.48 15.32
C MET A 136 -9.83 9.39 15.83
N VAL A 137 -10.96 9.44 15.11
CA VAL A 137 -12.13 10.23 15.49
C VAL A 137 -12.79 9.62 16.72
N THR A 138 -12.88 8.28 16.78
CA THR A 138 -13.37 7.56 17.96
C THR A 138 -12.51 7.81 19.20
N ALA A 139 -11.17 7.84 19.08
CA ALA A 139 -10.30 8.18 20.20
C ALA A 139 -10.63 9.58 20.76
N LEU A 140 -10.74 10.60 19.88
CA LEU A 140 -11.17 11.95 20.29
C LEU A 140 -12.62 12.02 20.79
N ALA A 141 -13.46 11.05 20.40
CA ALA A 141 -14.83 10.91 20.87
C ALA A 141 -14.91 10.51 22.35
N LEU A 142 -14.00 9.62 22.74
CA LEU A 142 -13.91 9.03 24.07
C LEU A 142 -12.94 9.78 25.00
N ALA A 143 -12.23 10.79 24.47
CA ALA A 143 -11.32 11.61 25.25
C ALA A 143 -12.08 12.55 26.19
N ASP A 144 -11.56 12.74 27.40
CA ASP A 144 -12.04 13.78 28.30
C ASP A 144 -11.27 15.07 28.08
N GLY A 145 -11.96 16.10 27.61
CA GLY A 145 -11.38 17.38 27.28
C GLY A 145 -12.45 18.43 26.96
N SER A 146 -12.01 19.65 26.63
CA SER A 146 -12.93 20.73 26.28
C SER A 146 -13.82 20.31 25.08
N PRO A 147 -15.17 20.34 25.21
CA PRO A 147 -16.08 19.90 24.15
C PRO A 147 -15.83 20.62 22.82
N ARG A 148 -15.50 21.92 22.88
CA ARG A 148 -15.22 22.74 21.69
C ARG A 148 -13.93 22.31 20.99
N LEU A 149 -12.87 22.03 21.75
CA LEU A 149 -11.60 21.56 21.20
C LEU A 149 -11.78 20.19 20.53
N LEU A 150 -12.48 19.27 21.18
CA LEU A 150 -12.73 17.93 20.66
C LEU A 150 -13.57 17.96 19.38
N GLN A 151 -14.63 18.79 19.34
CA GLN A 151 -15.46 18.93 18.14
C GLN A 151 -14.66 19.46 16.94
N ILE A 152 -13.87 20.52 17.14
CA ILE A 152 -13.02 21.09 16.08
C ILE A 152 -11.98 20.06 15.63
N SER A 153 -11.35 19.35 16.58
CA SER A 153 -10.31 18.37 16.27
C SER A 153 -10.87 17.19 15.47
N ARG A 154 -12.04 16.67 15.83
CA ARG A 154 -12.73 15.62 15.07
C ARG A 154 -13.03 16.09 13.65
N PHE A 155 -13.56 17.31 13.48
CA PHE A 155 -13.84 17.85 12.15
C PHE A 155 -12.59 17.95 11.27
N ILE A 156 -11.50 18.51 11.79
CA ILE A 156 -10.22 18.65 11.07
C ILE A 156 -9.68 17.27 10.66
N VAL A 157 -9.68 16.32 11.58
CA VAL A 157 -9.16 14.95 11.34
C VAL A 157 -10.03 14.21 10.33
N SER A 158 -11.35 14.26 10.44
CA SER A 158 -12.27 13.64 9.48
C SER A 158 -12.13 14.23 8.08
N LEU A 159 -12.12 15.57 7.96
CA LEU A 159 -11.96 16.24 6.67
C LEU A 159 -10.59 15.92 6.05
N GLY A 160 -9.53 15.99 6.87
CA GLY A 160 -8.18 15.63 6.46
C GLY A 160 -8.07 14.19 5.99
N ALA A 161 -8.73 13.25 6.66
CA ALA A 161 -8.76 11.83 6.29
C ALA A 161 -9.45 11.61 4.93
N VAL A 162 -10.58 12.27 4.66
CA VAL A 162 -11.28 12.15 3.37
C VAL A 162 -10.38 12.63 2.21
N ILE A 163 -9.73 13.79 2.39
CA ILE A 163 -8.81 14.34 1.38
C ILE A 163 -7.61 13.42 1.21
N ALA A 164 -7.02 12.95 2.31
CA ALA A 164 -5.86 12.06 2.31
C ALA A 164 -6.14 10.74 1.57
N MET A 165 -7.27 10.09 1.88
CA MET A 165 -7.68 8.82 1.27
C MET A 165 -7.94 8.96 -0.22
N SER A 166 -8.55 10.07 -0.65
CA SER A 166 -8.80 10.35 -2.07
C SER A 166 -7.49 10.41 -2.88
N SER A 167 -6.45 11.03 -2.31
CA SER A 167 -5.11 11.06 -2.92
C SER A 167 -4.47 9.67 -2.99
N VAL A 168 -4.62 8.82 -1.97
CA VAL A 168 -4.07 7.45 -1.98
C VAL A 168 -4.76 6.60 -3.05
N LEU A 169 -6.09 6.69 -3.17
CA LEU A 169 -6.86 5.99 -4.20
C LEU A 169 -6.38 6.34 -5.61
N LEU A 170 -6.09 7.61 -5.87
CA LEU A 170 -5.59 8.07 -7.17
C LEU A 170 -4.25 7.40 -7.52
N VAL A 171 -3.30 7.33 -6.57
CA VAL A 171 -1.97 6.72 -6.79
C VAL A 171 -2.10 5.23 -7.13
N PHE A 172 -2.89 4.47 -6.36
CA PHE A 172 -3.05 3.03 -6.61
C PHE A 172 -3.82 2.74 -7.90
N GLN A 173 -4.84 3.54 -8.22
CA GLN A 173 -5.62 3.37 -9.44
C GLN A 173 -4.84 3.78 -10.70
N LEU A 174 -3.80 4.62 -10.56
CA LEU A 174 -2.89 4.99 -11.64
C LEU A 174 -1.86 3.89 -11.94
N GLY A 175 -1.37 3.18 -10.92
CA GLY A 175 -0.36 2.13 -11.09
C GLY A 175 -0.86 0.91 -11.85
N GLN A 176 -2.06 0.42 -11.53
CA GLN A 176 -2.58 -0.84 -12.07
C GLN A 176 -2.71 -0.86 -13.61
N PRO A 177 -3.27 0.15 -14.30
CA PRO A 177 -3.37 0.16 -15.75
C PRO A 177 -2.00 0.15 -16.45
N ARG A 178 -0.97 0.75 -15.84
CA ARG A 178 0.40 0.75 -16.39
C ARG A 178 1.03 -0.64 -16.33
N ILE A 179 0.80 -1.38 -15.26
CA ILE A 179 1.24 -2.78 -15.15
C ILE A 179 0.58 -3.61 -16.25
N PHE A 180 -0.74 -3.48 -16.43
CA PHE A 180 -1.47 -4.20 -17.49
C PHE A 180 -0.98 -3.82 -18.88
N MET A 181 -0.68 -2.54 -19.11
CA MET A 181 -0.11 -2.05 -20.35
C MET A 181 1.26 -2.67 -20.63
N SER A 182 2.15 -2.75 -19.64
CA SER A 182 3.46 -3.40 -19.78
C SER A 182 3.33 -4.89 -20.08
N MET A 183 2.50 -5.60 -19.30
CA MET A 183 2.24 -7.02 -19.52
C MET A 183 1.63 -7.32 -20.89
N ALA A 184 0.72 -6.46 -21.37
CA ALA A 184 0.13 -6.59 -22.69
C ALA A 184 1.13 -6.30 -23.81
N ARG A 185 2.05 -5.34 -23.62
CA ARG A 185 3.18 -5.08 -24.55
C ARG A 185 4.13 -6.27 -24.64
N ASP A 186 4.35 -6.97 -23.53
CA ASP A 186 5.15 -8.18 -23.45
C ASP A 186 4.43 -9.43 -24.00
N GLY A 187 3.15 -9.30 -24.36
CA GLY A 187 2.32 -10.38 -24.91
C GLY A 187 1.75 -11.35 -23.86
N LEU A 188 1.86 -11.02 -22.58
CA LEU A 188 1.30 -11.83 -21.48
C LEU A 188 -0.21 -11.61 -21.29
N LEU A 189 -0.73 -10.48 -21.76
CA LEU A 189 -2.14 -10.12 -21.72
C LEU A 189 -2.64 -9.68 -23.11
N PRO A 190 -3.96 -9.68 -23.36
CA PRO A 190 -4.53 -9.25 -24.64
C PRO A 190 -4.08 -7.83 -25.07
N PRO A 191 -3.80 -7.62 -26.37
CA PRO A 191 -3.19 -6.37 -26.87
C PRO A 191 -4.08 -5.14 -26.72
N PHE A 192 -5.39 -5.30 -26.52
CA PHE A 192 -6.28 -4.16 -26.30
C PHE A 192 -5.96 -3.42 -25.00
N LEU A 193 -5.41 -4.09 -23.98
CA LEU A 193 -4.99 -3.46 -22.72
C LEU A 193 -3.77 -2.54 -22.91
N ALA A 194 -3.05 -2.67 -24.01
CA ALA A 194 -1.94 -1.77 -24.36
C ALA A 194 -2.39 -0.52 -25.15
N ARG A 195 -3.67 -0.40 -25.53
CA ARG A 195 -4.17 0.74 -26.32
C ARG A 195 -4.19 2.01 -25.49
N VAL A 196 -3.75 3.10 -26.13
CA VAL A 196 -3.67 4.43 -25.55
C VAL A 196 -4.74 5.32 -26.18
N HIS A 197 -5.38 6.17 -25.39
CA HIS A 197 -6.40 7.10 -25.87
C HIS A 197 -5.79 8.15 -26.82
N PRO A 198 -6.35 8.39 -28.03
CA PRO A 198 -5.76 9.32 -29.01
C PRO A 198 -5.57 10.75 -28.49
N ARG A 199 -6.58 11.28 -27.79
CA ARG A 199 -6.57 12.64 -27.21
C ARG A 199 -5.79 12.76 -25.89
N PHE A 200 -6.11 11.91 -24.91
CA PHE A 200 -5.58 12.01 -23.54
C PHE A 200 -4.25 11.28 -23.31
N LYS A 201 -3.83 10.43 -24.24
CA LYS A 201 -2.58 9.65 -24.14
C LYS A 201 -2.50 8.74 -22.90
N THR A 202 -3.64 8.28 -22.40
CA THR A 202 -3.80 7.39 -21.22
C THR A 202 -4.21 5.97 -21.61
N PRO A 203 -3.87 4.93 -20.83
CA PRO A 203 -4.29 3.54 -21.07
C PRO A 203 -5.76 3.30 -20.67
N TYR A 204 -6.68 4.00 -21.34
CA TYR A 204 -8.08 4.14 -20.91
C TYR A 204 -8.84 2.81 -20.77
N ILE A 205 -8.59 1.82 -21.61
CA ILE A 205 -9.30 0.52 -21.53
C ILE A 205 -8.92 -0.21 -20.25
N GLY A 206 -7.62 -0.25 -19.93
CA GLY A 206 -7.13 -0.82 -18.68
C GLY A 206 -7.70 -0.07 -17.48
N THR A 207 -7.69 1.26 -17.52
CA THR A 207 -8.25 2.11 -16.46
C THR A 207 -9.75 1.87 -16.25
N MET A 208 -10.55 1.81 -17.32
CA MET A 208 -12.00 1.58 -17.21
C MET A 208 -12.33 0.18 -16.71
N LEU A 209 -11.65 -0.85 -17.22
CA LEU A 209 -11.89 -2.24 -16.81
C LEU A 209 -11.55 -2.44 -15.34
N THR A 210 -10.38 -1.96 -14.93
CA THR A 210 -9.92 -2.08 -13.53
C THR A 210 -10.73 -1.19 -12.60
N GLY A 211 -11.03 0.05 -13.00
CA GLY A 211 -11.89 0.96 -12.24
C GLY A 211 -13.29 0.41 -12.03
N PHE A 212 -13.92 -0.16 -13.05
CA PHE A 212 -15.22 -0.82 -12.92
C PHE A 212 -15.17 -2.03 -12.00
N PHE A 213 -14.14 -2.86 -12.13
CA PHE A 213 -13.93 -4.02 -11.24
C PHE A 213 -13.75 -3.59 -9.79
N VAL A 214 -12.87 -2.62 -9.51
CA VAL A 214 -12.61 -2.10 -8.16
C VAL A 214 -13.85 -1.40 -7.60
N ALA A 215 -14.55 -0.57 -8.38
CA ALA A 215 -15.75 0.13 -7.92
C ALA A 215 -16.85 -0.86 -7.51
N THR A 216 -17.08 -1.87 -8.33
CA THR A 216 -18.07 -2.93 -8.05
C THR A 216 -17.65 -3.72 -6.82
N PHE A 217 -16.40 -4.17 -6.74
CA PHE A 217 -15.92 -4.95 -5.61
C PHE A 217 -15.95 -4.15 -4.29
N ALA A 218 -15.53 -2.88 -4.32
CA ALA A 218 -15.57 -1.99 -3.16
C ALA A 218 -16.99 -1.68 -2.65
N ALA A 219 -18.03 -1.94 -3.45
CA ALA A 219 -19.41 -1.77 -3.01
C ALA A 219 -19.90 -2.90 -2.08
N PHE A 220 -19.28 -4.09 -2.15
CA PHE A 220 -19.74 -5.29 -1.43
C PHE A 220 -18.66 -5.95 -0.57
N ALA A 221 -17.38 -5.64 -0.80
CA ALA A 221 -16.28 -6.31 -0.13
C ALA A 221 -16.10 -5.84 1.32
N ASN A 222 -15.77 -6.77 2.21
CA ASN A 222 -15.39 -6.47 3.58
C ASN A 222 -13.94 -5.96 3.61
N ILE A 223 -13.72 -4.80 4.24
CA ILE A 223 -12.40 -4.16 4.31
C ILE A 223 -11.32 -5.07 4.94
N ALA A 224 -11.65 -5.82 5.99
CA ALA A 224 -10.70 -6.71 6.66
C ALA A 224 -10.23 -7.82 5.70
N GLU A 225 -11.17 -8.42 4.96
CA GLU A 225 -10.84 -9.44 3.97
C GLU A 225 -9.99 -8.90 2.81
N VAL A 226 -10.29 -7.67 2.36
CA VAL A 226 -9.52 -7.00 1.29
C VAL A 226 -8.10 -6.67 1.76
N VAL A 227 -7.95 -6.23 3.01
CA VAL A 227 -6.66 -5.95 3.63
C VAL A 227 -5.83 -7.24 3.73
N ASP A 228 -6.41 -8.33 4.22
CA ASP A 228 -5.71 -9.62 4.32
C ASP A 228 -5.25 -10.15 2.94
N LEU A 229 -6.13 -10.05 1.93
CA LEU A 229 -5.81 -10.44 0.55
C LEU A 229 -4.72 -9.57 -0.08
N THR A 230 -4.71 -8.28 0.23
CA THR A 230 -3.69 -7.36 -0.24
C THR A 230 -2.35 -7.67 0.44
N ASN A 231 -2.36 -7.92 1.76
CA ASN A 231 -1.17 -8.24 2.53
C ASN A 231 -0.51 -9.53 2.04
N ILE A 232 -1.25 -10.63 1.86
CA ILE A 232 -0.65 -11.89 1.39
C ILE A 232 -0.01 -11.74 0.00
N GLY A 233 -0.67 -11.01 -0.91
CA GLY A 233 -0.18 -10.79 -2.27
C GLY A 233 1.10 -9.94 -2.28
N THR A 234 1.11 -8.84 -1.53
CA THR A 234 2.27 -7.94 -1.47
C THR A 234 3.44 -8.57 -0.72
N LEU A 235 3.20 -9.27 0.39
CA LEU A 235 4.24 -10.04 1.10
C LEU A 235 4.87 -11.08 0.19
N PHE A 236 4.06 -11.82 -0.58
CA PHE A 236 4.57 -12.78 -1.55
C PHE A 236 5.41 -12.09 -2.65
N ALA A 237 4.96 -10.95 -3.17
CA ALA A 237 5.75 -10.17 -4.12
C ALA A 237 7.09 -9.73 -3.52
N PHE A 238 7.14 -9.32 -2.25
CA PHE A 238 8.38 -8.95 -1.57
C PHE A 238 9.32 -10.13 -1.34
N VAL A 239 8.79 -11.33 -1.10
CA VAL A 239 9.56 -12.58 -1.10
C VAL A 239 10.22 -12.80 -2.47
N LEU A 240 9.46 -12.66 -3.56
CA LEU A 240 10.00 -12.82 -4.92
C LEU A 240 11.06 -11.76 -5.26
N VAL A 241 10.84 -10.49 -4.89
CA VAL A 241 11.82 -9.41 -5.10
C VAL A 241 13.10 -9.66 -4.30
N SER A 242 12.97 -10.04 -3.03
CA SER A 242 14.12 -10.33 -2.16
C SER A 242 14.92 -11.54 -2.66
N ALA A 243 14.23 -12.60 -3.10
CA ALA A 243 14.87 -13.73 -3.77
C ALA A 243 15.54 -13.32 -5.08
N GLY A 244 14.89 -12.46 -5.86
CA GLY A 244 15.42 -11.88 -7.10
C GLY A 244 16.73 -11.13 -6.90
N VAL A 245 16.90 -10.39 -5.79
CA VAL A 245 18.18 -9.74 -5.45
C VAL A 245 19.31 -10.77 -5.28
N ILE A 246 19.03 -11.89 -4.60
CA ILE A 246 20.00 -12.97 -4.40
C ILE A 246 20.35 -13.64 -5.73
N VAL A 247 19.34 -13.93 -6.56
CA VAL A 247 19.53 -14.54 -7.89
C VAL A 247 20.34 -13.62 -8.80
N LEU A 248 20.01 -12.32 -8.86
CA LEU A 248 20.69 -11.34 -9.70
C LEU A 248 22.15 -11.14 -9.30
N ARG A 249 22.51 -11.36 -8.02
CA ARG A 249 23.91 -11.36 -7.57
C ARG A 249 24.72 -12.55 -8.10
N ARG A 250 24.07 -13.67 -8.42
CA ARG A 250 24.73 -14.86 -8.97
C ARG A 250 24.71 -14.91 -10.49
N VAL A 251 23.60 -14.53 -11.11
CA VAL A 251 23.40 -14.64 -12.56
C VAL A 251 24.06 -13.48 -13.33
N GLU A 252 24.00 -12.26 -12.80
CA GLU A 252 24.60 -11.08 -13.44
C GLU A 252 25.53 -10.33 -12.46
N PRO A 253 26.67 -10.92 -12.05
CA PRO A 253 27.54 -10.34 -11.03
C PRO A 253 28.10 -8.97 -11.42
N ASP A 254 28.41 -8.75 -12.70
CA ASP A 254 29.08 -7.54 -13.20
C ASP A 254 28.13 -6.40 -13.57
N ARG A 255 26.81 -6.60 -13.43
CA ARG A 255 25.82 -5.55 -13.74
C ARG A 255 26.10 -4.29 -12.89
N PRO A 256 26.11 -3.08 -13.48
CA PRO A 256 26.27 -1.85 -12.73
C PRO A 256 25.09 -1.68 -11.77
N ARG A 257 25.39 -1.38 -10.49
CA ARG A 257 24.41 -1.24 -9.40
C ARG A 257 24.65 0.10 -8.69
N PRO A 258 23.90 1.16 -9.05
CA PRO A 258 24.02 2.46 -8.40
C PRO A 258 23.77 2.39 -6.88
N PHE A 259 22.85 1.53 -6.47
CA PHE A 259 22.61 1.18 -5.07
C PHE A 259 22.84 -0.32 -4.84
N ARG A 260 23.46 -0.66 -3.71
CA ARG A 260 23.68 -2.04 -3.29
C ARG A 260 23.08 -2.23 -1.90
N ALA A 261 22.14 -3.17 -1.78
CA ALA A 261 21.64 -3.57 -0.47
C ALA A 261 22.81 -4.03 0.43
N PRO A 262 22.87 -3.57 1.68
CA PRO A 262 23.92 -3.95 2.63
C PRO A 262 23.81 -5.44 2.97
N TRP A 263 24.93 -6.08 3.30
CA TRP A 263 25.01 -7.48 3.80
C TRP A 263 24.22 -8.54 3.01
N VAL A 264 24.16 -8.47 1.68
CA VAL A 264 23.61 -9.59 0.88
C VAL A 264 24.58 -10.78 0.99
N PRO A 265 24.09 -12.01 1.25
CA PRO A 265 22.68 -12.46 1.16
C PRO A 265 21.86 -12.39 2.46
N PHE A 266 22.40 -11.90 3.56
CA PHE A 266 21.68 -11.88 4.84
C PHE A 266 20.48 -10.94 4.84
N THR A 267 20.59 -9.72 4.28
CA THR A 267 19.44 -8.79 4.26
C THR A 267 18.24 -9.29 3.45
N PRO A 268 18.39 -9.85 2.23
CA PRO A 268 17.23 -10.36 1.53
C PRO A 268 16.70 -11.67 2.14
N ILE A 269 17.56 -12.51 2.75
CA ILE A 269 17.10 -13.69 3.50
C ILE A 269 16.25 -13.26 4.71
N ALA A 270 16.70 -12.27 5.49
CA ALA A 270 15.93 -11.75 6.62
C ALA A 270 14.57 -11.19 6.17
N SER A 271 14.54 -10.46 5.04
CA SER A 271 13.30 -9.98 4.41
C SER A 271 12.36 -11.14 4.05
N ILE A 272 12.87 -12.21 3.41
CA ILE A 272 12.08 -13.39 3.07
C ILE A 272 11.50 -14.04 4.32
N VAL A 273 12.32 -14.27 5.35
CA VAL A 273 11.89 -14.91 6.60
C VAL A 273 10.82 -14.06 7.29
N ALA A 274 11.00 -12.74 7.37
CA ALA A 274 10.03 -11.82 7.96
C ALA A 274 8.70 -11.81 7.18
N CYS A 275 8.77 -11.75 5.85
CA CYS A 275 7.56 -11.76 5.01
C CYS A 275 6.80 -13.08 5.15
N LEU A 276 7.51 -14.23 5.08
CA LEU A 276 6.90 -15.54 5.26
C LEU A 276 6.29 -15.69 6.66
N TYR A 277 6.98 -15.20 7.69
CA TYR A 277 6.45 -15.19 9.06
C TYR A 277 5.13 -14.42 9.15
N LEU A 278 5.05 -13.22 8.57
CA LEU A 278 3.80 -12.44 8.56
C LEU A 278 2.70 -13.12 7.73
N MET A 279 3.04 -13.76 6.60
CA MET A 279 2.07 -14.52 5.81
C MET A 279 1.46 -15.68 6.59
N LEU A 280 2.24 -16.35 7.46
CA LEU A 280 1.76 -17.43 8.31
C LEU A 280 0.75 -16.96 9.38
N GLN A 281 0.76 -15.67 9.72
CA GLN A 281 -0.18 -15.08 10.68
C GLN A 281 -1.52 -14.67 10.05
N LEU A 282 -1.66 -14.76 8.72
CA LEU A 282 -2.91 -14.45 8.03
C LEU A 282 -3.91 -15.61 8.08
N PRO A 283 -5.23 -15.34 8.02
CA PRO A 283 -6.25 -16.38 8.07
C PRO A 283 -6.12 -17.44 6.98
N ARG A 284 -6.51 -18.69 7.28
CA ARG A 284 -6.48 -19.81 6.31
C ARG A 284 -7.30 -19.51 5.05
N LEU A 285 -8.40 -18.77 5.18
CA LEU A 285 -9.23 -18.39 4.05
C LEU A 285 -8.48 -17.51 3.05
N THR A 286 -7.59 -16.64 3.54
CA THR A 286 -6.71 -15.78 2.74
C THR A 286 -5.75 -16.61 1.88
N TRP A 287 -5.18 -17.67 2.45
CA TRP A 287 -4.34 -18.62 1.71
C TRP A 287 -5.10 -19.36 0.61
N ILE A 288 -6.34 -19.80 0.88
CA ILE A 288 -7.18 -20.48 -0.12
C ILE A 288 -7.46 -19.52 -1.29
N ARG A 289 -7.91 -18.31 -1.00
CA ARG A 289 -8.23 -17.29 -2.03
C ARG A 289 -6.98 -16.90 -2.84
N PHE A 290 -5.85 -16.73 -2.18
CA PHE A 290 -4.56 -16.47 -2.82
C PHE A 290 -4.13 -17.62 -3.75
N GLY A 291 -4.25 -18.87 -3.28
CA GLY A 291 -3.95 -20.06 -4.08
C GLY A 291 -4.85 -20.18 -5.32
N ILE A 292 -6.15 -19.92 -5.17
CA ILE A 292 -7.09 -19.89 -6.30
C ILE A 292 -6.69 -18.82 -7.32
N TRP A 293 -6.36 -17.61 -6.86
CA TRP A 293 -5.94 -16.52 -7.74
C TRP A 293 -4.65 -16.85 -8.51
N LEU A 294 -3.65 -17.44 -7.84
CA LEU A 294 -2.42 -17.90 -8.50
C LEU A 294 -2.71 -19.00 -9.53
N ALA A 295 -3.57 -19.96 -9.20
CA ALA A 295 -3.97 -21.02 -10.12
C ALA A 295 -4.66 -20.45 -11.37
N LEU A 296 -5.57 -19.48 -11.21
CA LEU A 296 -6.20 -18.77 -12.33
C LEU A 296 -5.16 -18.03 -13.19
N GLY A 297 -4.21 -17.34 -12.55
CA GLY A 297 -3.10 -16.68 -13.25
C GLY A 297 -2.25 -17.65 -14.06
N LEU A 298 -1.94 -18.83 -13.49
CA LEU A 298 -1.23 -19.90 -14.19
C LEU A 298 -2.03 -20.45 -15.36
N VAL A 299 -3.34 -20.68 -15.20
CA VAL A 299 -4.22 -21.12 -16.30
C VAL A 299 -4.20 -20.10 -17.44
N VAL A 300 -4.33 -18.81 -17.15
CA VAL A 300 -4.22 -17.75 -18.17
C VAL A 300 -2.84 -17.74 -18.82
N TYR A 301 -1.77 -17.93 -18.05
CA TYR A 301 -0.41 -18.02 -18.57
C TYR A 301 -0.22 -19.22 -19.51
N PHE A 302 -0.67 -20.42 -19.14
CA PHE A 302 -0.52 -21.62 -19.96
C PHE A 302 -1.40 -21.59 -21.22
N LEU A 303 -2.62 -21.06 -21.12
CA LEU A 303 -3.55 -20.99 -22.26
C LEU A 303 -3.21 -19.86 -23.25
N TYR A 304 -2.80 -18.70 -22.74
CA TYR A 304 -2.58 -17.49 -23.55
C TYR A 304 -1.12 -17.03 -23.52
N GLY A 305 -0.59 -16.79 -22.32
CA GLY A 305 0.71 -16.13 -22.11
C GLY A 305 1.88 -16.85 -22.76
N MET A 306 2.00 -18.17 -22.63
CA MET A 306 3.11 -18.94 -23.23
C MET A 306 3.16 -18.84 -24.75
N ARG A 307 2.00 -18.79 -25.41
CA ARG A 307 1.92 -18.74 -26.88
C ARG A 307 2.20 -17.35 -27.44
N HIS A 308 1.95 -16.30 -26.64
CA HIS A 308 2.02 -14.90 -27.07
C HIS A 308 3.20 -14.12 -26.46
N SER A 309 3.89 -14.69 -25.46
CA SER A 309 5.00 -14.02 -24.78
C SER A 309 6.14 -13.70 -25.74
N ARG A 310 6.55 -12.42 -25.75
CA ARG A 310 7.66 -11.90 -26.56
C ARG A 310 8.99 -11.85 -25.81
N ILE A 311 8.97 -12.13 -24.49
CA ILE A 311 10.13 -12.01 -23.60
C ILE A 311 11.23 -13.02 -23.99
N GLY A 312 10.86 -14.25 -24.37
CA GLY A 312 11.83 -15.27 -24.81
C GLY A 312 12.44 -15.01 -26.19
N ARG A 313 11.65 -14.47 -27.13
CA ARG A 313 12.09 -14.23 -28.52
C ARG A 313 13.11 -13.09 -28.67
N ARG A 314 13.21 -12.18 -27.68
CA ARG A 314 14.15 -11.05 -27.74
C ARG A 314 15.61 -11.46 -27.52
N ASN A 315 15.86 -12.63 -26.91
CA ASN A 315 17.21 -13.16 -26.69
C ASN A 315 17.76 -14.01 -27.85
N ASP A 316 16.90 -14.49 -28.75
CA ASP A 316 17.34 -15.29 -29.91
C ASP A 316 17.84 -14.43 -31.08
N GLY A 317 17.63 -13.11 -31.05
CA GLY A 317 18.10 -12.17 -32.08
C GLY A 317 19.46 -11.51 -31.78
N LYS A 318 20.16 -11.93 -30.72
CA LYS A 318 21.49 -11.43 -30.32
C LYS A 318 22.45 -12.56 -29.93
N ARG A 319 22.36 -13.70 -30.61
CA ARG A 319 23.43 -14.70 -30.62
C ARG A 319 24.08 -14.72 -31.98
#